data_AF-A0A9W7ZMA5-F1
#
_entry.id   AF-A0A9W7ZMA5-F1
#
_cell.length_a   1.000
_cell.length_b   1.000
_cell.length_c   1.000
_cell.angle_alpha   90.00
_cell.angle_beta   90.00
_cell.angle_gamma   90.00
#
_symmetry.space_group_name_H-M   'P 1'
#
loop_
_entity.id
_entity.type
_entity.pdbx_description
1 polymer ?
#
loop_
_entity_poly.entity_id
_entity_poly.type
_entity_poly.pdbx_seq_one_letter_code
_entity_poly.pdbx_strand_id
1 'polypeptide(L)' 'MFAKRGLVGGEDAEAVLARTNYHLQRADLDSAARELNQLSGWSKDVAQDWIEAARQHLTLKQALQVVESELMLNQMNQN' A
#
# COMPACT_ATOMS: atom_id res chain seq x y z
N MET A 1 -6.39 -2.88 -27.07
CA MET A 1 -6.51 -3.78 -25.91
C MET A 1 -7.31 -3.06 -24.85
N PHE A 2 -8.34 -3.68 -24.25
CA PHE A 2 -9.10 -3.04 -23.17
C PHE A 2 -8.36 -3.24 -21.85
N ALA A 3 -8.05 -2.15 -21.14
CA ALA A 3 -7.40 -2.25 -19.83
C ALA A 3 -8.34 -2.90 -18.82
N LYS A 4 -7.84 -3.91 -18.08
CA LYS A 4 -8.57 -4.55 -16.99
C LYS A 4 -8.90 -3.54 -15.89
N ARG A 5 -10.03 -3.73 -15.19
CA ARG A 5 -10.50 -2.84 -14.11
C ARG A 5 -11.09 -3.61 -12.95
N GLY A 6 -10.85 -3.12 -11.73
CA GLY A 6 -11.39 -3.70 -10.51
C GLY A 6 -10.63 -4.93 -10.02
N LEU A 7 -11.28 -5.75 -9.21
CA LEU A 7 -10.73 -6.99 -8.64
C LEU A 7 -10.73 -8.12 -9.68
N VAL A 8 -9.87 -7.99 -10.67
CA VAL A 8 -9.70 -8.99 -11.74
C VAL A 8 -8.72 -10.08 -11.32
N GLY A 9 -8.97 -11.31 -11.76
CA GLY A 9 -8.01 -12.41 -11.61
C GLY A 9 -6.84 -12.28 -12.59
N GLY A 10 -5.74 -12.99 -12.28
CA GLY A 10 -4.55 -13.06 -13.10
C GLY A 10 -3.30 -12.44 -12.45
N GLU A 11 -2.15 -12.87 -12.93
CA GLU A 11 -0.81 -12.47 -12.46
C GLU A 11 -0.09 -11.57 -13.47
N ASP A 12 -0.68 -11.33 -14.64
CA ASP A 12 -0.14 -10.37 -15.60
C ASP A 12 -0.20 -8.94 -15.05
N ALA A 13 0.70 -8.10 -15.54
CA ALA A 13 0.84 -6.73 -15.07
C ALA A 13 -0.47 -5.92 -15.16
N GLU A 14 -1.30 -6.14 -16.19
CA GLU A 14 -2.59 -5.44 -16.29
C GLU A 14 -3.55 -5.83 -15.17
N ALA A 15 -3.58 -7.11 -14.78
CA ALA A 15 -4.41 -7.58 -13.67
C ALA A 15 -3.94 -7.00 -12.33
N VAL A 16 -2.62 -6.98 -12.10
CA VAL A 16 -2.01 -6.39 -10.89
C VAL A 16 -2.28 -4.88 -10.81
N LEU A 17 -2.11 -4.15 -11.91
CA LEU A 17 -2.36 -2.70 -11.95
C LEU A 17 -3.84 -2.37 -11.75
N ALA A 18 -4.75 -3.20 -12.28
CA ALA A 18 -6.18 -3.04 -12.06
C ALA A 18 -6.57 -3.16 -10.59
N ARG A 19 -6.02 -4.15 -9.87
CA ARG A 19 -6.25 -4.34 -8.43
C ARG A 19 -5.55 -3.25 -7.60
N THR A 20 -4.34 -2.88 -7.95
CA THR A 20 -3.63 -1.74 -7.34
C THR A 20 -4.48 -0.48 -7.38
N ASN A 21 -4.99 -0.11 -8.56
CA ASN A 21 -5.83 1.07 -8.73
C ASN A 21 -7.15 0.96 -7.94
N TYR A 22 -7.74 -0.24 -7.87
CA TYR A 22 -8.94 -0.48 -7.07
C TYR A 22 -8.73 -0.14 -5.57
N HIS A 23 -7.58 -0.51 -5.00
CA HIS A 23 -7.22 -0.22 -3.62
C HIS A 23 -6.85 1.25 -3.39
N LEU A 24 -6.10 1.86 -4.31
CA LEU A 24 -5.75 3.28 -4.23
C LEU A 24 -6.99 4.19 -4.23
N GLN A 25 -8.00 3.89 -5.04
CA GLN A 25 -9.27 4.62 -5.03
C GLN A 25 -10.03 4.56 -3.70
N ARG A 26 -9.66 3.62 -2.82
CA ARG A 26 -10.23 3.43 -1.47
C ARG A 26 -9.30 3.91 -0.36
N ALA A 27 -8.23 4.63 -0.71
CA ALA A 27 -7.17 5.04 0.22
C ALA A 27 -6.50 3.87 0.97
N ASP A 28 -6.54 2.67 0.38
CA ASP A 28 -5.93 1.46 0.94
C ASP A 28 -4.54 1.24 0.33
N LEU A 29 -3.57 2.03 0.80
CA LEU A 29 -2.18 2.00 0.30
C LEU A 29 -1.48 0.67 0.59
N ASP A 30 -1.82 0.02 1.70
CA ASP A 30 -1.20 -1.24 2.13
C ASP A 30 -1.54 -2.37 1.16
N SER A 31 -2.83 -2.54 0.84
CA SER A 31 -3.24 -3.53 -0.17
C SER A 31 -2.73 -3.17 -1.58
N ALA A 32 -2.71 -1.89 -1.95
CA ALA A 32 -2.16 -1.45 -3.22
C ALA A 32 -0.66 -1.79 -3.36
N ALA A 33 0.13 -1.57 -2.31
CA ALA A 33 1.54 -1.93 -2.28
C ALA A 33 1.73 -3.45 -2.36
N ARG A 34 0.87 -4.25 -1.71
CA ARG A 34 0.92 -5.72 -1.82
C ARG A 34 0.64 -6.23 -3.22
N GLU A 35 -0.32 -5.62 -3.93
CA GLU A 35 -0.59 -5.95 -5.33
C GLU A 35 0.63 -5.65 -6.21
N LEU A 36 1.19 -4.44 -6.13
CA LEU A 36 2.38 -4.09 -6.93
C LEU A 36 3.60 -4.96 -6.62
N ASN A 37 3.73 -5.47 -5.39
CA ASN A 37 4.78 -6.44 -5.06
C ASN A 37 4.67 -7.77 -5.83
N GLN A 38 3.49 -8.10 -6.37
CA GLN A 38 3.28 -9.30 -7.20
C GLN A 38 3.78 -9.13 -8.64
N LEU A 39 4.13 -7.90 -9.06
CA LEU A 39 4.76 -7.70 -10.36
C LEU A 39 6.06 -8.47 -10.47
N SER A 40 6.43 -8.82 -11.71
CA SER A 40 7.67 -9.51 -12.04
C SER A 40 8.33 -8.95 -13.30
N GLY A 41 9.63 -9.23 -13.45
CA GLY A 41 10.45 -8.71 -14.55
C GLY A 41 10.43 -7.19 -14.63
N TRP A 42 10.46 -6.66 -15.86
CA TRP A 42 10.57 -5.22 -16.10
C TRP A 42 9.44 -4.39 -15.47
N SER A 43 8.23 -4.95 -15.39
CA SER A 43 7.10 -4.27 -14.73
C SER A 43 7.36 -4.03 -13.24
N LYS A 44 8.07 -4.95 -12.58
CA LYS A 44 8.49 -4.80 -11.18
C LYS A 44 9.59 -3.77 -11.05
N ASP A 45 10.59 -3.83 -11.93
CA ASP A 45 11.74 -2.93 -11.89
C ASP A 45 11.30 -1.46 -11.97
N VAL A 46 10.32 -1.16 -12.84
CA VAL A 46 9.75 0.18 -12.97
C VAL A 46 8.91 0.59 -11.75
N ALA A 47 8.24 -0.36 -11.10
CA ALA A 47 7.39 -0.09 -9.93
C ALA A 47 8.16 -0.03 -8.60
N GLN A 48 9.42 -0.44 -8.58
CA GLN A 48 10.21 -0.66 -7.37
C GLN A 48 10.29 0.59 -6.48
N ASP A 49 10.66 1.74 -7.04
CA ASP A 49 10.79 2.99 -6.29
C ASP A 49 9.46 3.41 -5.62
N TRP A 50 8.35 3.20 -6.33
CA TRP A 50 7.02 3.50 -5.79
C TRP A 50 6.65 2.55 -4.64
N ILE A 51 6.97 1.26 -4.78
CA ILE A 51 6.74 0.25 -3.73
C ILE A 51 7.54 0.62 -2.47
N GLU A 52 8.78 1.06 -2.63
CA GLU A 52 9.63 1.49 -1.52
C GLU A 52 9.07 2.73 -0.83
N ALA A 53 8.68 3.75 -1.58
CA ALA A 53 8.04 4.95 -1.04
C ALA A 53 6.74 4.63 -0.28
N ALA A 54 5.90 3.74 -0.83
CA ALA A 54 4.66 3.30 -0.18
C ALA A 54 4.94 2.60 1.16
N ARG A 55 5.94 1.72 1.22
CA ARG A 55 6.37 1.05 2.45
C ARG A 55 6.90 2.05 3.48
N GLN A 56 7.76 2.99 3.07
CA GLN A 56 8.27 4.04 3.96
C GLN A 56 7.13 4.88 4.55
N HIS A 57 6.15 5.27 3.73
CA HIS A 57 4.98 6.00 4.20
C HIS A 57 4.17 5.21 5.23
N LEU A 58 3.92 3.92 4.97
CA LEU A 58 3.20 3.04 5.90
C LEU A 58 3.97 2.87 7.22
N THR A 59 5.29 2.70 7.17
CA THR A 59 6.14 2.63 8.37
C THR A 59 6.06 3.92 9.19
N LEU A 60 6.15 5.08 8.54
CA LEU A 60 6.02 6.37 9.24
C LEU A 60 4.64 6.52 9.89
N LYS A 61 3.57 6.14 9.17
CA LYS A 61 2.21 6.17 9.70
C LYS A 61 2.07 5.27 10.94
N GLN A 62 2.62 4.06 10.89
CA GLN A 62 2.62 3.14 12.04
C GLN A 62 3.41 3.70 13.23
N ALA A 63 4.59 4.28 12.98
CA ALA A 63 5.39 4.90 14.04
C ALA A 63 4.65 6.05 14.72
N LEU A 64 3.96 6.90 13.95
CA LEU A 64 3.12 7.97 14.50
C LEU A 64 1.98 7.43 15.37
N GLN A 65 1.30 6.36 14.93
CA GLN A 65 0.25 5.71 15.72
C GLN A 65 0.75 5.17 17.06
N VAL A 66 1.97 4.64 17.10
CA VAL A 66 2.60 4.20 18.35
C VAL A 66 2.82 5.38 19.29
N VAL A 67 3.39 6.49 18.80
CA VAL A 67 3.63 7.69 19.60
C VAL A 67 2.32 8.27 20.14
N GLU A 68 1.28 8.37 19.30
CA GLU A 68 -0.05 8.83 19.73
C GLU A 68 -0.65 7.93 20.81
N SER A 69 -0.51 6.61 20.67
CA SER A 69 -0.97 5.65 21.67
C SER A 69 -0.26 5.82 23.01
N GLU A 70 1.06 6.03 22.99
CA GLU A 70 1.86 6.28 24.20
C GLU A 70 1.46 7.59 24.89
N LEU A 71 1.22 8.65 24.12
CA LEU A 71 0.75 9.94 24.66
C LEU A 71 -0.61 9.80 25.34
N MET A 72 -1.56 9.08 24.72
CA MET A 72 -2.88 8.83 25.32
C MET A 72 -2.77 8.05 26.64
N LEU A 73 -1.94 7.00 26.68
CA LEU A 73 -1.71 6.24 27.91
C LEU A 73 -1.08 7.10 29.02
N ASN A 74 -0.12 7.95 28.69
CA ASN A 74 0.50 8.84 29.67
C ASN A 74 -0.49 9.87 30.23
N GLN A 75 -1.37 10.43 29.39
CA GLN A 75 -2.44 11.34 29.83
C GLN A 75 -3.41 10.66 30.78
N MET A 76 -3.76 9.40 30.53
CA MET A 76 -4.65 8.63 31.43
C MET A 76 -4.00 8.35 32.80
N ASN A 77 -2.68 8.19 32.85
CA ASN A 77 -1.95 7.97 34.10
C ASN A 77 -1.73 9.25 34.93
N GLN A 78 -1.99 10.43 34.36
CA GLN A 78 -1.85 11.73 35.04
C GLN A 78 -3.16 12.26 35.64
N ASN A 79 -4.29 11.58 35.42
CA ASN A 79 -5.60 11.88 36.01
C ASN A 79 -5.97 10.85 37.09
#